data_AF-A0A530BSG7-F1
#
_entry.id   AF-A0A530BSG7-F1
#
_cell.length_a   1.000
_cell.length_b   1.000
_cell.length_c   1.000
_cell.angle_alpha   90.00
_cell.angle_beta   90.00
_cell.angle_gamma   90.00
#
_symmetry.space_group_name_H-M   'P 1'
#
loop_
_entity.id
_entity.type
_entity.pdbx_description
1 polymer ?
#
loop_
_entity_poly.entity_id
_entity_poly.type
_entity_poly.pdbx_seq_one_letter_code
_entity_poly.pdbx_strand_id
1 'polypeptide(L)' 'MTSYRLPKGGLIDRQSRLGFSFDGQSLTGQAGDTLASALLANGRQLVGRSFKYHRPRGILT' A
#
# COMPACT_ATOMS: atom_id res chain seq x y z
N MET A 1 -11.23 2.76 -8.57
CA MET A 1 -10.20 2.18 -7.68
C MET A 1 -9.07 1.66 -8.54
N THR A 2 -8.03 2.46 -8.77
CA THR A 2 -6.91 2.08 -9.63
C THR A 2 -5.89 1.35 -8.78
N SER A 3 -5.70 0.05 -9.03
CA SER A 3 -4.62 -0.71 -8.39
C SER A 3 -3.33 -0.43 -9.14
N TYR A 4 -2.26 -0.06 -8.42
CA TYR A 4 -0.92 0.15 -9.01
C TYR A 4 -0.12 -1.15 -9.13
N ARG A 5 -0.81 -2.31 -9.09
CA ARG A 5 -0.16 -3.62 -9.18
C ARG A 5 0.00 -4.05 -10.64
N LEU A 6 1.16 -4.59 -10.96
CA LEU A 6 1.40 -5.23 -12.25
C LEU A 6 0.46 -6.44 -12.45
N PRO A 7 0.05 -6.75 -13.69
CA PRO A 7 -0.80 -7.91 -13.97
C PRO A 7 -0.12 -9.25 -13.65
N LYS A 8 1.21 -9.34 -13.77
CA LYS A 8 2.02 -10.54 -13.48
C LYS A 8 3.34 -10.18 -12.80
N GLY A 9 3.99 -11.18 -12.20
CA GLY A 9 5.24 -11.02 -11.44
C GLY A 9 5.04 -10.54 -10.00
N GLY A 10 6.15 -10.19 -9.35
CA GLY A 10 6.24 -9.91 -7.91
C GLY A 10 6.43 -11.19 -7.08
N LEU A 11 6.81 -11.03 -5.82
CA LEU A 11 6.98 -12.12 -4.85
C LEU A 11 5.77 -12.19 -3.91
N ILE A 12 4.58 -12.35 -4.49
CA ILE A 12 3.31 -12.39 -3.76
C ILE A 12 2.43 -13.53 -4.25
N ASP A 13 1.64 -14.10 -3.34
CA ASP A 13 0.60 -15.06 -3.67
C ASP A 13 -0.73 -14.31 -3.92
N ARG A 14 -1.23 -14.36 -5.16
CA ARG A 14 -2.44 -13.65 -5.58
C ARG A 14 -3.74 -14.36 -5.22
N GLN A 15 -3.67 -15.62 -4.79
CA GLN A 15 -4.84 -16.41 -4.36
C GLN A 15 -5.17 -16.15 -2.89
N SER A 16 -4.18 -15.76 -2.10
CA SER A 16 -4.31 -15.54 -0.66
C SER A 16 -4.45 -14.06 -0.31
N ARG A 17 -5.70 -13.59 -0.23
CA ARG A 17 -6.01 -12.22 0.21
C ARG A 17 -5.93 -12.08 1.73
N LEU A 18 -5.31 -11.00 2.19
CA LEU A 18 -5.18 -10.67 3.62
C LEU A 18 -5.83 -9.31 3.90
N GLY A 19 -6.68 -9.26 4.93
CA GLY A 19 -7.28 -8.02 5.42
C GLY A 19 -6.36 -7.31 6.41
N PHE A 20 -6.26 -5.98 6.33
CA PHE A 20 -5.57 -5.16 7.31
C PHE A 20 -6.23 -3.77 7.41
N SER A 21 -5.85 -2.99 8.40
CA SER A 21 -6.29 -1.60 8.53
C SER A 21 -5.10 -0.64 8.48
N PHE A 22 -5.32 0.53 7.90
CA PHE A 22 -4.37 1.64 7.86
C PHE A 22 -5.13 2.96 7.98
N ASP A 23 -4.72 3.82 8.92
CA ASP A 23 -5.40 5.10 9.22
C ASP A 23 -6.93 4.95 9.40
N GLY A 24 -7.35 3.89 10.11
CA GLY A 24 -8.77 3.60 10.35
C GLY A 24 -9.54 3.06 9.14
N GLN A 25 -8.89 2.88 7.99
CA GLN A 25 -9.50 2.33 6.77
C GLN A 25 -9.11 0.87 6.57
N SER A 26 -10.11 0.01 6.36
CA SER A 26 -9.89 -1.38 5.98
C SER A 26 -9.40 -1.48 4.53
N LEU A 27 -8.30 -2.20 4.35
CA LEU A 27 -7.64 -2.45 3.08
C LEU A 27 -7.36 -3.94 2.92
N THR A 28 -7.04 -4.35 1.69
CA THR A 28 -6.67 -5.73 1.38
C THR A 28 -5.31 -5.80 0.72
N GLY A 29 -4.47 -6.71 1.19
CA GLY A 29 -3.21 -7.10 0.57
C GLY A 29 -3.26 -8.54 0.09
N GLN A 30 -2.13 -9.01 -0.40
CA GLN A 30 -1.87 -10.38 -0.81
C GLN A 30 -0.78 -10.97 0.07
N ALA A 31 -0.80 -12.28 0.33
CA ALA A 31 0.26 -12.92 1.09
C ALA A 31 1.63 -12.69 0.40
N GLY A 32 2.63 -12.32 1.18
CA GLY A 32 3.95 -11.87 0.69
C GLY A 32 4.06 -10.36 0.43
N ASP A 33 2.96 -9.60 0.48
CA ASP A 33 3.07 -8.14 0.48
C ASP A 33 3.80 -7.63 1.73
N THR A 34 4.56 -6.55 1.57
CA THR A 34 4.89 -5.66 2.68
C THR A 34 3.77 -4.64 2.86
N LEU A 35 3.72 -3.94 4.01
CA LEU A 35 2.76 -2.86 4.19
C LEU A 35 2.88 -1.80 3.08
N ALA A 36 4.10 -1.45 2.69
CA ALA A 36 4.35 -0.49 1.62
C ALA A 36 3.80 -0.97 0.26
N SER A 37 4.06 -2.22 -0.14
CA SER A 37 3.55 -2.74 -1.42
C SER A 37 2.02 -2.84 -1.43
N ALA A 38 1.42 -3.24 -0.30
CA ALA A 38 -0.03 -3.30 -0.15
C ALA A 38 -0.69 -1.92 -0.24
N LEU A 39 -0.11 -0.90 0.40
CA LEU A 39 -0.60 0.48 0.34
C LEU A 39 -0.57 1.02 -1.10
N LEU A 40 0.53 0.83 -1.82
CA LEU A 40 0.62 1.21 -3.24
C LEU A 40 -0.39 0.45 -4.09
N ALA A 41 -0.57 -0.85 -3.88
CA ALA A 41 -1.55 -1.65 -4.60
C ALA A 41 -3.01 -1.17 -4.38
N ASN A 42 -3.30 -0.52 -3.24
CA ASN A 42 -4.58 0.11 -2.91
C ASN A 42 -4.65 1.60 -3.31
N GLY A 43 -3.62 2.12 -3.99
CA GLY A 43 -3.55 3.52 -4.43
C GLY A 43 -3.28 4.53 -3.32
N ARG A 44 -2.76 4.08 -2.17
CA ARG A 44 -2.32 4.95 -1.07
C ARG A 44 -0.89 5.41 -1.33
N GLN A 45 -0.75 6.59 -1.94
CA GLN A 45 0.53 7.23 -2.19
C GLN A 45 0.96 8.18 -1.07
N LEU A 46 0.02 8.79 -0.35
CA LEU A 46 0.26 9.59 0.84
C LEU A 46 0.22 8.69 2.07
N VAL A 47 1.32 8.59 2.81
CA VAL A 47 1.44 7.76 4.03
C VAL A 47 1.70 8.59 5.28
N GLY A 48 2.01 9.88 5.13
CA GLY A 48 2.23 10.76 6.25
C GLY A 48 2.66 12.14 5.81
N ARG A 49 3.14 12.93 6.77
CA ARG A 49 3.63 14.28 6.52
C ARG A 49 4.95 14.50 7.23
N SER A 50 5.87 15.23 6.60
CA SER A 50 7.19 15.51 7.19
C SER A 50 7.06 16.28 8.50
N PHE A 51 7.89 15.96 9.49
CA PHE A 51 7.83 16.57 10.81
C PHE A 51 7.88 18.12 10.79
N LYS A 52 8.89 18.72 10.16
CA LYS A 52 9.12 20.18 10.23
C LYS A 52 8.13 21.03 9.43
N TYR A 53 7.82 20.59 8.21
CA TYR A 53 7.09 21.42 7.23
C TYR A 53 5.70 20.89 6.91
N HIS A 54 5.28 19.80 7.55
CA HIS A 54 3.99 19.14 7.32
C HIS A 54 3.68 18.81 5.84
N ARG A 55 4.74 18.65 5.03
CA ARG A 55 4.62 18.37 3.60
C ARG A 55 4.15 16.93 3.39
N PRO A 56 3.27 16.66 2.42
CA PRO A 56 2.87 15.30 2.04
C PRO A 56 4.09 14.39 1.80
N ARG A 57 4.05 13.16 2.35
CA ARG A 57 5.09 12.13 2.15
C ARG A 57 4.47 10.80 1.75
N GLY A 58 5.06 10.18 0.74
CA GLY A 58 4.79 8.81 0.30
C GLY A 58 5.94 7.86 0.61
N ILE A 59 5.80 6.62 0.13
CA ILE A 59 6.81 5.56 0.30
C ILE A 59 8.15 5.90 -0.37
N LEU A 60 8.15 6.76 -1.39
CA LEU A 60 9.35 7.30 -2.03
C LEU A 60 9.14 8.79 -2.33
N THR A 61 9.48 9.68 -1.38
CA THR A 61 9.41 11.17 -1.51
C THR A 61 10.26 11.92 -0.50
#